data_AF-A0A1V6B3Y3-F1
#
_entry.id   AF-A0A1V6B3Y3-F1
#
_cell.length_a   1.000
_cell.length_b   1.000
_cell.length_c   1.000
_cell.angle_alpha   90.00
_cell.angle_beta   90.00
_cell.angle_gamma   90.00
#
_symmetry.space_group_name_H-M   'P 1'
#
loop_
_entity.id
_entity.type
_entity.pdbx_description
1 polymer ?
#
loop_
_entity_poly.entity_id
_entity_poly.type
_entity_poly.pdbx_seq_one_letter_code
_entity_poly.pdbx_strand_id
1 'polypeptide(L)'
;MGKLSKKIYLIQLIKAYPTQLIFIMILVVAVILFVRSSVVPVMSDFEINLWRPTHLLLNGLSPYRTELFFDGLRPIWFPQIIGLFLPLGALPVQIASNIWFLISLVALAAQLIIFARKAGVSPVFFAASAIVIALFPSTVTYFRLGQISLLVCTFFTFLAFYHDKMKPGLLGFLLAVSLVKPQLTVIFLPVFTVILWRKNGAFVVLKTILWTILWFFLLITPLFIFYADWSSAFFRNLIENPSWAYPTLYTLTREVFTQKSLPIIITGLYLLFGIGLMLAKAKKMSEKEAMLWSLALTPVFSPVVWSWDFVFMYPLTVYLAYDHKFRVSKNIISIGFVICLVLYITMVQRGYYYDEYSMWVPIVLCLILLLSYRCRKNPAIGKATA
;
A
#
# COMPACT_ATOMS: atom_id res chain seq x y z
N MET A 1 4.06 35.00 -24.85
CA MET A 1 2.85 34.21 -25.14
C MET A 1 2.47 33.11 -24.09
N GLY A 2 3.20 32.91 -22.98
CA GLY A 2 2.95 31.74 -22.09
C GLY A 2 2.01 31.89 -20.88
N LYS A 3 1.56 33.11 -20.51
CA LYS A 3 0.71 33.33 -19.32
C LYS A 3 -0.80 33.31 -19.61
N LEU A 4 -1.23 33.75 -20.79
CA LEU A 4 -2.65 33.77 -21.17
C LEU A 4 -3.22 32.34 -21.36
N SER A 5 -2.41 31.44 -21.90
CA SER A 5 -2.78 30.02 -22.12
C SER A 5 -3.11 29.27 -20.82
N LYS A 6 -2.36 29.50 -19.73
CA LYS A 6 -2.61 28.83 -18.44
C LYS A 6 -3.93 29.23 -17.79
N LYS A 7 -4.32 30.51 -17.92
CA LYS A 7 -5.56 31.04 -17.32
C LYS A 7 -6.80 30.49 -18.02
N ILE A 8 -6.75 30.42 -19.35
CA ILE A 8 -7.82 29.81 -20.17
C ILE A 8 -7.96 28.31 -19.86
N TYR A 9 -6.84 27.60 -19.70
CA TYR A 9 -6.84 26.17 -19.37
C TYR A 9 -7.44 25.89 -17.98
N LEU A 10 -7.12 26.71 -16.98
CA LEU A 10 -7.68 26.58 -15.64
C LEU A 10 -9.21 26.80 -15.63
N ILE A 11 -9.69 27.79 -16.38
CA ILE A 11 -11.14 28.08 -16.51
C ILE A 11 -11.86 26.92 -17.21
N GLN A 12 -11.26 26.34 -18.26
CA GLN A 12 -11.81 25.15 -18.93
C GLN A 12 -11.84 23.92 -18.01
N LEU A 13 -10.80 23.72 -17.19
CA LEU A 13 -10.74 22.64 -16.21
C LEU A 13 -11.82 22.79 -15.12
N ILE A 14 -12.02 24.01 -14.61
CA ILE A 14 -13.06 24.32 -13.61
C ILE A 14 -14.46 24.04 -14.18
N LYS A 15 -14.70 24.42 -15.44
CA LYS A 15 -15.99 24.17 -16.12
C LYS A 15 -16.24 22.69 -16.43
N ALA A 16 -15.18 21.93 -16.73
CA ALA A 16 -15.32 20.50 -17.04
C ALA A 16 -15.57 19.62 -15.81
N TYR A 17 -15.22 20.11 -14.61
CA TYR A 17 -15.16 19.30 -13.38
C TYR A 17 -15.69 20.01 -12.12
N PRO A 18 -16.85 20.70 -12.17
CA PRO A 18 -17.32 21.53 -11.06
C PRO A 18 -17.61 20.72 -9.80
N THR A 19 -18.12 19.48 -9.96
CA THR A 19 -18.40 18.56 -8.84
C THR A 19 -17.12 18.05 -8.18
N GLN A 20 -16.04 17.77 -8.92
CA GLN A 20 -14.76 17.41 -8.30
C GLN A 20 -14.14 18.59 -7.56
N LEU A 21 -14.32 19.82 -8.06
CA LEU A 21 -13.77 21.03 -7.42
C LEU A 21 -14.48 21.36 -6.12
N ILE A 22 -15.81 21.22 -6.08
CA ILE A 22 -16.61 21.32 -4.84
C ILE A 22 -16.17 20.25 -3.85
N PHE A 23 -15.97 19.01 -4.30
CA PHE A 23 -15.50 17.92 -3.42
C PHE A 23 -14.10 18.22 -2.85
N ILE A 24 -13.19 18.76 -3.66
CA ILE A 24 -11.86 19.20 -3.21
C ILE A 24 -11.97 20.35 -2.20
N MET A 25 -12.83 21.34 -2.43
CA MET A 25 -13.02 22.45 -1.49
C MET A 25 -13.63 21.98 -0.17
N ILE A 26 -14.66 21.11 -0.21
CA ILE A 26 -15.23 20.47 0.98
C ILE A 26 -14.16 19.68 1.71
N LEU A 27 -13.33 18.92 0.99
CA LEU A 27 -12.21 18.18 1.58
C LEU A 27 -11.21 19.13 2.24
N VAL A 28 -10.84 20.25 1.61
CA VAL A 28 -9.92 21.26 2.18
C VAL A 28 -10.50 21.94 3.42
N VAL A 29 -11.78 22.31 3.41
CA VAL A 29 -12.44 22.91 4.58
C VAL A 29 -12.57 21.89 5.70
N ALA A 30 -12.96 20.65 5.38
CA ALA A 30 -12.98 19.55 6.32
C ALA A 30 -11.59 19.31 6.92
N VAL A 31 -10.53 19.32 6.10
CA VAL A 31 -9.13 19.23 6.54
C VAL A 31 -8.80 20.33 7.55
N ILE A 32 -9.10 21.60 7.25
CA ILE A 32 -8.75 22.73 8.13
C ILE A 32 -9.47 22.62 9.49
N LEU A 33 -10.76 22.29 9.47
CA LEU A 33 -11.57 22.16 10.69
C LEU A 33 -11.21 20.91 11.50
N PHE A 34 -10.83 19.83 10.81
CA PHE A 34 -10.57 18.52 11.41
C PHE A 34 -9.17 18.39 11.99
N VAL A 35 -8.16 19.05 11.40
CA VAL A 35 -6.75 18.95 11.83
C VAL A 35 -6.55 19.34 13.30
N ARG A 36 -7.39 20.24 13.84
CA ARG A 36 -7.35 20.64 15.26
C ARG A 36 -8.31 19.88 16.17
N SER A 37 -9.09 18.96 15.64
CA SER A 37 -10.08 18.20 16.42
C SER A 37 -9.45 17.05 17.18
N SER A 38 -10.02 16.70 18.34
CA SER A 38 -9.71 15.48 19.09
C SER A 38 -10.72 14.36 18.81
N VAL A 39 -11.50 14.48 17.73
CA VAL A 39 -12.60 13.55 17.40
C VAL A 39 -12.06 12.20 16.96
N VAL A 40 -10.93 12.17 16.27
CA VAL A 40 -10.27 10.92 15.87
C VAL A 40 -9.21 10.55 16.90
N PRO A 41 -9.27 9.34 17.47
CA PRO A 41 -8.26 8.88 18.40
C PRO A 41 -6.89 8.82 17.70
N VAL A 42 -5.82 9.06 18.47
CA VAL A 42 -4.47 8.91 17.97
C VAL A 42 -4.27 7.48 17.46
N MET A 43 -3.92 7.38 16.18
CA MET A 43 -3.62 6.11 15.52
C MET A 43 -2.37 5.47 16.13
N SER A 44 -2.52 4.29 16.74
CA SER A 44 -1.49 3.67 17.58
C SER A 44 -0.20 3.37 16.82
N ASP A 45 -0.28 2.75 15.66
CA ASP A 45 0.91 2.42 14.89
C ASP A 45 1.52 3.67 14.28
N PHE A 46 0.74 4.64 13.81
CA PHE A 46 1.30 5.93 13.39
C PHE A 46 2.12 6.57 14.51
N GLU A 47 1.56 6.62 15.73
CA GLU A 47 2.26 7.16 16.88
C GLU A 47 3.55 6.41 17.17
N ILE A 48 3.49 5.09 17.34
CA ILE A 48 4.62 4.25 17.74
C ILE A 48 5.71 4.20 16.68
N ASN A 49 5.30 4.12 15.41
CA ASN A 49 6.17 3.72 14.33
C ASN A 49 6.65 4.86 13.43
N LEU A 50 5.89 5.96 13.36
CA LEU A 50 6.12 7.02 12.39
C LEU A 50 6.39 8.36 13.09
N TRP A 51 5.47 8.78 13.96
CA TRP A 51 5.56 10.05 14.67
C TRP A 51 6.58 10.01 15.82
N ARG A 52 6.51 9.03 16.72
CA ARG A 52 7.37 9.00 17.91
C ARG A 52 8.85 8.85 17.59
N PRO A 53 9.29 7.99 16.65
CA PRO A 53 10.70 7.93 16.27
C PRO A 53 11.23 9.27 15.76
N THR A 54 10.44 10.00 14.98
CA THR A 54 10.82 11.32 14.47
C THR A 54 10.79 12.40 15.53
N HIS A 55 9.82 12.35 16.45
CA HIS A 55 9.75 13.22 17.62
C HIS A 55 10.95 13.02 18.56
N LEU A 56 11.31 11.78 18.87
CA LEU A 56 12.49 11.45 19.68
C LEU A 56 13.78 11.99 19.05
N LEU A 57 13.95 11.78 17.73
CA LEU A 57 15.12 12.28 17.00
C LEU A 57 15.24 13.80 17.11
N LEU A 58 14.15 14.54 16.94
CA LEU A 58 14.13 16.00 17.04
C LEU A 58 14.45 16.52 18.46
N ASN A 59 14.29 15.68 19.47
CA ASN A 59 14.65 15.97 20.86
C ASN A 59 16.03 15.40 21.27
N GLY A 60 16.85 14.98 20.30
CA GLY A 60 18.20 14.45 20.55
C GLY A 60 18.21 13.06 21.21
N LEU A 61 17.09 12.33 21.15
CA LEU A 61 16.96 10.97 21.67
C LEU A 61 17.05 9.94 20.54
N SER A 62 17.42 8.70 20.90
CA SER A 62 17.42 7.59 19.96
C SER A 62 16.00 7.36 19.40
N PRO A 63 15.82 7.34 18.06
CA PRO A 63 14.51 7.10 17.45
C PRO A 63 14.01 5.67 17.66
N TYR A 64 14.86 4.77 18.16
CA TYR A 64 14.53 3.37 18.41
C TYR A 64 14.25 3.06 19.89
N ARG A 65 14.32 4.06 20.78
CA ARG A 65 14.10 3.92 22.24
C ARG A 65 12.63 4.05 22.61
N THR A 66 11.82 3.10 22.16
CA THR A 66 10.35 3.16 22.29
C THR A 66 9.80 2.29 23.43
N GLU A 67 10.64 1.41 23.97
CA GLU A 67 10.39 0.61 25.17
C GLU A 67 10.08 1.47 26.41
N LEU A 68 10.44 2.76 26.39
CA LEU A 68 10.05 3.73 27.41
C LEU A 68 8.52 3.98 27.46
N PHE A 69 7.77 3.51 26.46
CA PHE A 69 6.38 3.90 26.27
C PHE A 69 5.43 2.76 25.93
N PHE A 70 5.96 1.61 25.45
CA PHE A 70 5.14 0.45 25.10
C PHE A 70 5.84 -0.84 25.53
N ASP A 71 5.18 -1.59 26.42
CA ASP A 71 5.66 -2.91 26.84
C ASP A 71 5.55 -3.89 25.67
N GLY A 72 6.70 -4.45 25.24
CA GLY A 72 6.75 -5.57 24.29
C GLY A 72 6.64 -5.23 22.80
N LEU A 73 6.46 -3.96 22.41
CA LEU A 73 6.42 -3.56 21.00
C LEU A 73 7.59 -2.65 20.66
N ARG A 74 8.52 -3.15 19.84
CA ARG A 74 9.62 -2.36 19.31
C ARG A 74 9.39 -2.06 17.82
N PRO A 75 9.27 -0.80 17.40
CA PRO A 75 9.04 -0.44 16.02
C PRO A 75 10.26 -0.83 15.18
N ILE A 76 10.07 -1.72 14.20
CA ILE A 76 11.06 -2.04 13.19
C ILE A 76 10.62 -1.38 11.89
N TRP A 77 11.17 -0.20 11.64
CA TRP A 77 10.97 0.49 10.36
C TRP A 77 12.30 0.78 9.75
N PHE A 78 12.33 0.70 8.42
CA PHE A 78 13.53 1.01 7.70
C PHE A 78 13.88 2.50 7.87
N PRO A 79 15.16 2.84 8.06
CA PRO A 79 15.60 4.15 8.52
C PRO A 79 15.06 5.36 7.72
N GLN A 80 14.82 5.20 6.42
CA GLN A 80 14.36 6.28 5.54
C GLN A 80 12.96 6.80 5.90
N ILE A 81 12.18 6.05 6.68
CA ILE A 81 10.88 6.53 7.15
C ILE A 81 11.02 7.77 8.02
N ILE A 82 12.13 7.89 8.74
CA ILE A 82 12.36 8.94 9.71
C ILE A 82 12.51 10.28 9.01
N GLY A 83 13.29 10.38 7.92
CA GLY A 83 13.36 11.64 7.17
C GLY A 83 12.06 11.98 6.46
N LEU A 84 11.29 10.99 6.02
CA LEU A 84 9.99 11.23 5.39
C LEU A 84 8.98 11.82 6.39
N PHE A 85 8.97 11.34 7.64
CA PHE A 85 8.02 11.75 8.68
C PHE A 85 8.57 12.83 9.61
N LEU A 86 9.82 13.26 9.44
CA LEU A 86 10.46 14.28 10.27
C LEU A 86 9.60 15.53 10.48
N PRO A 87 8.93 16.09 9.44
CA PRO A 87 8.06 17.25 9.62
C PRO A 87 6.87 16.98 10.55
N LEU A 88 6.35 15.74 10.58
CA LEU A 88 5.24 15.37 11.45
C LEU A 88 5.69 15.17 12.90
N GLY A 89 6.93 14.72 13.14
CA GLY A 89 7.50 14.59 14.49
C GLY A 89 7.65 15.92 15.24
N ALA A 90 7.69 17.05 14.52
CA ALA A 90 7.74 18.39 15.10
C ALA A 90 6.37 18.90 15.59
N LEU A 91 5.28 18.22 15.23
CA LEU A 91 3.92 18.62 15.59
C LEU A 91 3.42 17.85 16.81
N PRO A 92 2.47 18.40 17.60
CA PRO A 92 1.74 17.62 18.59
C PRO A 92 1.12 16.37 17.98
N VAL A 93 1.19 15.23 18.70
CA VAL A 93 0.81 13.91 18.18
C VAL A 93 -0.61 13.88 17.58
N GLN A 94 -1.58 14.56 18.20
CA GLN A 94 -2.95 14.63 17.71
C GLN A 94 -3.03 15.33 16.34
N ILE A 95 -2.33 16.46 16.17
CA ILE A 95 -2.31 17.21 14.91
C ILE A 95 -1.63 16.37 13.83
N ALA A 96 -0.48 15.76 14.16
CA ALA A 96 0.24 14.88 13.26
C ALA A 96 -0.61 13.68 12.82
N SER A 97 -1.35 13.07 13.76
CA SER A 97 -2.26 11.95 13.50
C SER A 97 -3.41 12.37 12.58
N ASN A 98 -4.04 13.52 12.82
CA ASN A 98 -5.09 14.04 11.94
C ASN A 98 -4.57 14.29 10.51
N ILE A 99 -3.36 14.87 10.37
CA ILE A 99 -2.73 15.07 9.06
C ILE A 99 -2.49 13.72 8.38
N TRP A 100 -1.99 12.72 9.12
CA TRP A 100 -1.74 11.39 8.58
C TRP A 100 -3.02 10.66 8.15
N PHE A 101 -4.11 10.83 8.91
CA PHE A 101 -5.42 10.31 8.55
C PHE A 101 -5.90 10.90 7.22
N LEU A 102 -5.72 12.21 7.04
CA LEU A 102 -6.07 12.89 5.79
C LEU A 102 -5.21 12.42 4.61
N ILE A 103 -3.91 12.22 4.81
CA ILE A 103 -3.02 11.65 3.79
C ILE A 103 -3.51 10.25 3.39
N SER A 104 -3.93 9.44 4.35
CA SER A 104 -4.46 8.10 4.13
C SER A 104 -5.79 8.14 3.36
N LEU A 105 -6.68 9.08 3.68
CA LEU A 105 -7.94 9.28 2.97
C LEU A 105 -7.71 9.72 1.52
N VAL A 106 -6.79 10.66 1.30
CA VAL A 106 -6.39 11.10 -0.04
C VAL A 106 -5.75 9.94 -0.81
N ALA A 107 -4.94 9.11 -0.16
CA ALA A 107 -4.33 7.93 -0.78
C ALA A 107 -5.39 6.93 -1.26
N LEU A 108 -6.40 6.62 -0.42
CA LEU A 108 -7.52 5.75 -0.81
C LEU A 108 -8.31 6.34 -1.99
N ALA A 109 -8.67 7.62 -1.89
CA ALA A 109 -9.43 8.32 -2.91
C ALA A 109 -8.66 8.37 -4.25
N ALA A 110 -7.36 8.63 -4.21
CA ALA A 110 -6.51 8.67 -5.39
C ALA A 110 -6.51 7.31 -6.13
N GLN A 111 -6.41 6.19 -5.40
CA GLN A 111 -6.52 4.86 -6.01
C GLN A 111 -7.86 4.70 -6.74
N LEU A 112 -8.98 4.93 -6.05
CA LEU A 112 -10.31 4.81 -6.64
C LEU A 112 -10.49 5.69 -7.88
N ILE A 113 -10.03 6.95 -7.83
CA ILE A 113 -10.13 7.91 -8.93
C ILE A 113 -9.32 7.45 -10.16
N ILE A 114 -8.11 6.92 -9.96
CA ILE A 114 -7.26 6.41 -11.05
C ILE A 114 -8.00 5.33 -11.85
N PHE A 115 -8.69 4.42 -11.17
CA PHE A 115 -9.46 3.37 -11.82
C PHE A 115 -10.77 3.89 -12.42
N ALA A 116 -11.52 4.71 -11.69
CA ALA A 116 -12.82 5.22 -12.13
C ALA A 116 -12.74 6.00 -13.46
N ARG A 117 -11.75 6.89 -13.56
CA ARG A 117 -11.54 7.73 -14.76
C ARG A 117 -11.27 6.93 -16.02
N LYS A 118 -10.58 5.80 -15.90
CA LYS A 118 -10.23 4.96 -17.06
C LYS A 118 -11.39 4.10 -17.54
N ALA A 119 -12.34 3.80 -16.65
CA ALA A 119 -13.45 2.92 -16.94
C ALA A 119 -14.75 3.64 -17.29
N GLY A 120 -14.88 4.95 -17.01
CA GLY A 120 -16.12 5.69 -17.25
C GLY A 120 -17.23 5.30 -16.27
N VAL A 121 -16.84 5.01 -15.02
CA VAL A 121 -17.75 4.51 -13.97
C VAL A 121 -18.78 5.56 -13.56
N SER A 122 -20.02 5.13 -13.35
CA SER A 122 -21.09 6.01 -12.83
C SER A 122 -20.76 6.50 -11.41
N PRO A 123 -21.11 7.75 -11.05
CA PRO A 123 -20.85 8.30 -9.72
C PRO A 123 -21.42 7.44 -8.58
N VAL A 124 -22.59 6.82 -8.79
CA VAL A 124 -23.23 5.94 -7.82
C VAL A 124 -22.40 4.67 -7.57
N PHE A 125 -21.93 4.03 -8.63
CA PHE A 125 -21.11 2.82 -8.48
C PHE A 125 -19.73 3.14 -7.89
N PHE A 126 -19.17 4.31 -8.22
CA PHE A 126 -17.96 4.83 -7.58
C PHE A 126 -18.15 5.02 -6.08
N ALA A 127 -19.22 5.72 -5.66
CA ALA A 127 -19.53 5.95 -4.24
C ALA A 127 -19.78 4.64 -3.49
N ALA A 128 -20.56 3.72 -4.06
CA ALA A 128 -20.79 2.40 -3.48
C ALA A 128 -19.49 1.61 -3.30
N SER A 129 -18.61 1.62 -4.31
CA SER A 129 -17.30 0.94 -4.21
C SER A 129 -16.42 1.58 -3.15
N ALA A 130 -16.43 2.92 -3.04
CA ALA A 130 -15.67 3.64 -2.02
C ALA A 130 -16.14 3.25 -0.61
N ILE A 131 -17.46 3.19 -0.39
CA ILE A 131 -18.04 2.75 0.90
C ILE A 131 -17.65 1.30 1.19
N VAL A 132 -17.84 0.39 0.24
CA VAL A 132 -17.54 -1.04 0.43
C VAL A 132 -16.06 -1.27 0.74
N ILE A 133 -15.14 -0.57 0.07
CA ILE A 133 -13.71 -0.68 0.36
C ILE A 133 -13.38 -0.04 1.72
N ALA A 134 -13.94 1.13 2.02
CA ALA A 134 -13.72 1.81 3.30
C ALA A 134 -14.19 0.99 4.51
N LEU A 135 -15.30 0.26 4.34
CA LEU A 135 -15.86 -0.64 5.36
C LEU A 135 -15.17 -2.00 5.43
N PHE A 136 -14.26 -2.31 4.50
CA PHE A 136 -13.56 -3.58 4.53
C PHE A 136 -12.65 -3.65 5.75
N PRO A 137 -12.65 -4.74 6.55
CA PRO A 137 -11.94 -4.80 7.82
C PRO A 137 -10.46 -4.40 7.76
N SER A 138 -9.75 -4.77 6.70
CA SER A 138 -8.35 -4.34 6.53
C SER A 138 -8.20 -2.82 6.36
N THR A 139 -9.16 -2.13 5.72
CA THR A 139 -9.18 -0.66 5.64
C THR A 139 -9.55 -0.02 6.96
N VAL A 140 -10.54 -0.58 7.67
CA VAL A 140 -10.94 -0.08 8.99
C VAL A 140 -9.75 -0.18 9.96
N THR A 141 -9.11 -1.34 10.04
CA THR A 141 -7.90 -1.55 10.84
C THR A 141 -6.76 -0.64 10.36
N TYR A 142 -6.60 -0.44 9.06
CA TYR A 142 -5.61 0.49 8.51
C TYR A 142 -5.79 1.91 9.06
N PHE A 143 -7.00 2.47 9.01
CA PHE A 143 -7.30 3.81 9.51
C PHE A 143 -7.24 3.90 11.03
N ARG A 144 -7.56 2.82 11.76
CA ARG A 144 -7.41 2.76 13.22
C ARG A 144 -5.94 2.81 13.63
N LEU A 145 -5.09 2.07 12.91
CA LEU A 145 -3.66 1.93 13.25
C LEU A 145 -2.81 3.05 12.64
N GLY A 146 -3.20 3.62 11.50
CA GLY A 146 -2.39 4.61 10.78
C GLY A 146 -1.16 3.99 10.11
N GLN A 147 -1.33 2.84 9.47
CA GLN A 147 -0.26 2.15 8.74
C GLN A 147 0.24 2.97 7.54
N ILE A 148 1.38 2.59 6.93
CA ILE A 148 1.90 3.20 5.68
C ILE A 148 1.54 2.42 4.41
N SER A 149 1.05 1.19 4.57
CA SER A 149 0.82 0.24 3.48
C SER A 149 -0.09 0.76 2.37
N LEU A 150 -1.11 1.59 2.67
CA LEU A 150 -1.99 2.18 1.66
C LEU A 150 -1.26 3.25 0.85
N LEU A 151 -0.39 4.05 1.47
CA LEU A 151 0.44 5.01 0.74
C LEU A 151 1.40 4.29 -0.20
N VAL A 152 2.06 3.22 0.26
CA VAL A 152 2.91 2.35 -0.58
C VAL A 152 2.10 1.75 -1.74
N CYS A 153 0.90 1.23 -1.45
CA CYS A 153 -0.01 0.69 -2.46
C CYS A 153 -0.43 1.76 -3.48
N THR A 154 -0.68 2.99 -3.05
CA THR A 154 -0.98 4.13 -3.92
C THR A 154 0.21 4.48 -4.81
N PHE A 155 1.43 4.50 -4.27
CA PHE A 155 2.64 4.72 -5.07
C PHE A 155 2.86 3.64 -6.11
N PHE A 156 2.66 2.37 -5.75
CA PHE A 156 2.73 1.29 -6.71
C PHE A 156 1.62 1.32 -7.76
N THR A 157 0.43 1.79 -7.39
CA THR A 157 -0.65 2.07 -8.35
C THR A 157 -0.25 3.19 -9.31
N PHE A 158 0.40 4.25 -8.82
CA PHE A 158 0.94 5.30 -9.68
C PHE A 158 2.01 4.77 -10.64
N LEU A 159 2.96 3.97 -10.15
CA LEU A 159 3.97 3.33 -10.99
C LEU A 159 3.31 2.44 -12.06
N ALA A 160 2.33 1.63 -11.67
CA ALA A 160 1.62 0.74 -12.58
C ALA A 160 0.93 1.50 -13.74
N PHE A 161 0.42 2.70 -13.47
CA PHE A 161 -0.40 3.44 -14.43
C PHE A 161 0.33 4.55 -15.18
N TYR A 162 1.44 5.05 -14.63
CA TYR A 162 2.06 6.30 -15.06
C TYR A 162 3.59 6.28 -15.12
N HIS A 163 4.27 5.13 -14.90
CA HIS A 163 5.74 5.08 -14.94
C HIS A 163 6.35 5.68 -16.22
N ASP A 164 5.72 5.46 -17.38
CA ASP A 164 6.16 5.99 -18.68
C ASP A 164 6.25 7.51 -18.74
N LYS A 165 5.49 8.20 -17.89
CA LYS A 165 5.37 9.66 -17.87
C LYS A 165 6.25 10.27 -16.78
N MET A 166 6.92 9.45 -15.99
CA MET A 166 7.72 9.89 -14.85
C MET A 166 9.20 9.91 -15.22
N LYS A 167 9.91 10.93 -14.74
CA LYS A 167 11.37 10.95 -14.82
C LYS A 167 11.94 9.91 -13.86
N PRO A 168 13.12 9.30 -14.15
CA PRO A 168 13.76 8.33 -13.27
C PRO A 168 13.93 8.80 -11.82
N GLY A 169 14.16 10.09 -11.59
CA GLY A 169 14.26 10.66 -10.25
C GLY A 169 12.97 10.53 -9.43
N LEU A 170 11.80 10.72 -10.04
CA LEU A 170 10.52 10.53 -9.37
C LEU A 170 10.19 9.05 -9.16
N LEU A 171 10.51 8.19 -10.14
CA LEU A 171 10.40 6.74 -9.98
C LEU A 171 11.23 6.27 -8.78
N GLY A 172 12.48 6.72 -8.70
CA GLY A 172 13.38 6.41 -7.59
C GLY A 172 12.87 6.90 -6.25
N PHE A 173 12.31 8.13 -6.19
CA PHE A 173 11.69 8.65 -4.96
C PHE A 173 10.55 7.75 -4.47
N LEU A 174 9.60 7.41 -5.36
CA LEU A 174 8.46 6.57 -5.02
C LEU A 174 8.92 5.18 -4.54
N LEU A 175 9.92 4.60 -5.20
CA LEU A 175 10.49 3.32 -4.79
C LEU A 175 11.20 3.41 -3.43
N ALA A 176 11.99 4.45 -3.18
CA ALA A 176 12.72 4.65 -1.93
C ALA A 176 11.76 4.74 -0.74
N VAL A 177 10.66 5.49 -0.89
CA VAL A 177 9.62 5.56 0.13
C VAL A 177 8.91 4.22 0.30
N SER A 178 8.56 3.54 -0.79
CA SER A 178 7.89 2.23 -0.73
C SER A 178 8.72 1.14 -0.04
N LEU A 179 10.06 1.24 -0.07
CA LEU A 179 10.98 0.32 0.60
C LEU A 179 10.99 0.47 2.13
N VAL A 180 10.17 1.35 2.71
CA VAL A 180 9.96 1.41 4.17
C VAL A 180 9.51 0.06 4.76
N LYS A 181 8.71 -0.68 3.98
CA LYS A 181 8.27 -2.04 4.26
C LYS A 181 8.71 -2.94 3.10
N PRO A 182 9.98 -3.38 3.05
CA PRO A 182 10.52 -4.12 1.91
C PRO A 182 9.72 -5.40 1.60
N GLN A 183 9.14 -6.04 2.61
CA GLN A 183 8.26 -7.20 2.46
C GLN A 183 7.06 -6.92 1.54
N LEU A 184 6.57 -5.68 1.48
CA LEU A 184 5.47 -5.30 0.57
C LEU A 184 5.93 -5.06 -0.87
N THR A 185 7.24 -5.07 -1.11
CA THR A 185 7.85 -4.75 -2.41
C THR A 185 8.42 -5.98 -3.12
N VAL A 186 8.58 -7.10 -2.41
CA VAL A 186 9.35 -8.28 -2.84
C VAL A 186 8.86 -8.90 -4.15
N ILE A 187 7.55 -8.85 -4.43
CA ILE A 187 7.00 -9.34 -5.71
C ILE A 187 6.88 -8.21 -6.73
N PHE A 188 6.49 -7.02 -6.28
CA PHE A 188 6.25 -5.89 -7.18
C PHE A 188 7.55 -5.43 -7.86
N LEU A 189 8.63 -5.28 -7.10
CA LEU A 189 9.88 -4.68 -7.57
C LEU A 189 10.55 -5.50 -8.70
N PRO A 190 10.68 -6.84 -8.63
CA PRO A 190 11.18 -7.62 -9.76
C PRO A 190 10.32 -7.47 -11.02
N VAL A 191 8.99 -7.50 -10.88
CA VAL A 191 8.06 -7.35 -12.01
C VAL A 191 8.17 -5.97 -12.63
N PHE A 192 8.17 -4.91 -11.81
CA PHE A 192 8.35 -3.53 -12.24
C PHE A 192 9.70 -3.34 -12.97
N THR A 193 10.78 -3.91 -12.43
CA THR A 193 12.11 -3.84 -13.02
C THR A 193 12.16 -4.49 -14.40
N VAL A 194 11.57 -5.67 -14.57
CA VAL A 194 11.50 -6.35 -15.87
C VAL A 194 10.66 -5.55 -16.87
N ILE A 195 9.54 -4.96 -16.43
CA ILE A 195 8.70 -4.12 -17.29
C ILE A 195 9.47 -2.87 -17.72
N LEU A 196 10.10 -2.17 -16.78
CA LEU A 196 10.88 -0.96 -17.05
C LEU A 196 12.06 -1.28 -17.98
N TRP A 197 12.74 -2.42 -17.79
CA TRP A 197 13.81 -2.87 -18.67
C TRP A 197 13.33 -3.11 -20.10
N ARG A 198 12.25 -3.88 -20.26
CA ARG A 198 11.70 -4.22 -21.58
C ARG A 198 11.27 -2.98 -22.38
N LYS A 199 10.80 -1.95 -21.69
CA LYS A 199 10.22 -0.77 -22.31
C LYS A 199 11.19 0.38 -22.53
N ASN A 200 12.08 0.61 -21.57
CA ASN A 200 12.96 1.77 -21.53
C ASN A 200 14.45 1.42 -21.55
N GLY A 201 14.79 0.13 -21.55
CA GLY A 201 16.17 -0.35 -21.59
C GLY A 201 16.88 -0.34 -20.24
N ALA A 202 18.05 -0.99 -20.19
CA ALA A 202 18.81 -1.20 -18.96
C ALA A 202 19.30 0.12 -18.34
N PHE A 203 19.58 1.13 -19.17
CA PHE A 203 20.05 2.42 -18.71
C PHE A 203 19.02 3.18 -17.84
N VAL A 204 17.73 3.11 -18.20
CA VAL A 204 16.66 3.74 -17.40
C VAL A 204 16.45 3.00 -16.10
N VAL A 205 16.57 1.67 -16.10
CA VAL A 205 16.55 0.85 -14.89
C VAL A 205 17.69 1.23 -13.95
N LEU A 206 18.93 1.27 -14.46
CA LEU A 206 20.10 1.67 -13.67
C LEU A 206 19.94 3.07 -13.09
N LYS A 207 19.52 4.05 -13.91
CA LYS A 207 19.22 5.41 -13.42
C LYS A 207 18.19 5.39 -12.31
N THR A 208 17.11 4.64 -12.47
CA THR A 208 16.05 4.54 -11.47
C THR A 208 16.59 3.95 -10.17
N ILE A 209 17.39 2.90 -10.23
CA ILE A 209 18.06 2.29 -9.06
C ILE A 209 18.97 3.31 -8.37
N LEU A 210 19.82 4.01 -9.12
CA LEU A 210 20.70 5.05 -8.56
C LEU A 210 19.91 6.17 -7.89
N TRP A 211 18.79 6.61 -8.50
CA TRP A 211 17.89 7.59 -7.89
C TRP A 211 17.19 7.04 -6.64
N THR A 212 16.78 5.77 -6.62
CA THR A 212 16.23 5.12 -5.41
C THR A 212 17.25 5.14 -4.27
N ILE A 213 18.50 4.77 -4.55
CA ILE A 213 19.59 4.78 -3.57
C ILE A 213 19.85 6.21 -3.08
N LEU A 214 19.92 7.19 -3.98
CA LEU A 214 20.13 8.59 -3.61
C LEU A 214 19.00 9.10 -2.71
N TRP A 215 17.74 8.86 -3.07
CA TRP A 215 16.60 9.26 -2.23
C TRP A 215 16.59 8.55 -0.89
N PHE A 216 16.94 7.27 -0.84
CA PHE A 216 17.13 6.55 0.42
C PHE A 216 18.15 7.26 1.31
N PHE A 217 19.33 7.60 0.78
CA PHE A 217 20.36 8.33 1.54
C PHE A 217 19.92 9.72 2.00
N LEU A 218 19.21 10.46 1.14
CA LEU A 218 18.65 11.77 1.50
C LEU A 218 17.64 11.65 2.65
N LEU A 219 16.77 10.63 2.61
CA LEU A 219 15.75 10.40 3.63
C LEU A 219 16.33 9.86 4.96
N ILE A 220 17.53 9.29 4.97
CA ILE A 220 18.22 8.92 6.22
C ILE A 220 19.19 9.98 6.72
N THR A 221 19.41 11.05 5.95
CA THR A 221 20.34 12.14 6.34
C THR A 221 20.02 12.73 7.74
N PRO A 222 18.76 12.95 8.14
CA PRO A 222 18.46 13.43 9.49
C PRO A 222 19.00 12.54 10.61
N LEU A 223 19.06 11.22 10.40
CA LEU A 223 19.63 10.30 11.39
C LEU A 223 21.12 10.55 11.62
N PHE A 224 21.88 10.78 10.54
CA PHE A 224 23.31 11.11 10.66
C PHE A 224 23.55 12.45 11.35
N ILE A 225 22.64 13.40 11.20
CA ILE A 225 22.77 14.74 11.78
C ILE A 225 22.41 14.73 13.27
N PHE A 226 21.27 14.13 13.63
CA PHE A 226 20.70 14.25 14.97
C PHE A 226 21.07 13.10 15.91
N TYR A 227 21.46 11.92 15.40
CA TYR A 227 21.79 10.76 16.24
C TYR A 227 22.75 9.78 15.52
N ALA A 228 24.06 10.03 15.60
CA ALA A 228 25.08 9.28 14.83
C ALA A 228 25.05 7.75 15.06
N ASP A 229 24.69 7.29 16.27
CA ASP A 229 24.61 5.86 16.64
C ASP A 229 23.32 5.16 16.19
N TRP A 230 22.55 5.76 15.28
CA TRP A 230 21.26 5.23 14.84
C TRP A 230 21.35 3.82 14.27
N SER A 231 22.44 3.48 13.57
CA SER A 231 22.59 2.19 12.89
C SER A 231 22.75 1.05 13.90
N SER A 232 23.61 1.24 14.92
CA SER A 232 23.77 0.31 16.03
C SER A 232 22.47 0.11 16.80
N ALA A 233 21.72 1.19 17.05
CA ALA A 233 20.41 1.12 17.70
C ALA A 233 19.37 0.38 16.84
N PHE A 234 19.35 0.62 15.53
CA PHE A 234 18.47 -0.07 14.58
C PHE A 234 18.73 -1.59 14.55
N PHE A 235 19.98 -2.02 14.39
CA PHE A 235 20.32 -3.44 14.36
C PHE A 235 20.05 -4.13 15.69
N ARG A 236 20.31 -3.47 16.81
CA ARG A 236 19.94 -3.98 18.13
C ARG A 236 18.43 -4.21 18.25
N ASN A 237 17.63 -3.23 17.83
CA ASN A 237 16.18 -3.34 17.83
C ASN A 237 15.69 -4.50 16.93
N LEU A 238 16.28 -4.66 15.73
CA LEU A 238 15.99 -5.80 14.84
C LEU A 238 16.24 -7.17 15.49
N ILE A 239 17.35 -7.32 16.24
CA ILE A 239 17.72 -8.58 16.88
C ILE A 239 16.83 -8.88 18.09
N GLU A 240 16.50 -7.85 18.87
CA GLU A 240 15.77 -7.99 20.13
C GLU A 240 14.25 -8.04 19.98
N ASN A 241 13.71 -7.93 18.75
CA ASN A 241 12.28 -8.06 18.48
C ASN A 241 11.96 -9.31 17.64
N PRO A 242 12.00 -10.51 18.25
CA PRO A 242 11.67 -11.77 17.58
C PRO A 242 10.17 -11.92 17.29
N SER A 243 9.33 -11.07 17.87
CA SER A 243 7.87 -11.19 17.89
C SER A 243 7.25 -10.77 16.56
N TRP A 244 7.85 -9.88 15.77
CA TRP A 244 7.25 -9.41 14.50
C TRP A 244 7.08 -10.48 13.39
N ALA A 245 7.44 -11.73 13.65
CA ALA A 245 7.06 -12.90 12.86
C ALA A 245 5.59 -13.32 13.14
N TYR A 246 4.62 -12.45 12.83
CA TYR A 246 3.18 -12.72 12.97
C TYR A 246 2.47 -12.66 11.62
N PRO A 247 1.29 -13.29 11.55
CA PRO A 247 1.16 -14.69 11.18
C PRO A 247 1.45 -14.86 9.68
N THR A 248 2.54 -15.52 9.34
CA THR A 248 2.81 -15.89 7.95
C THR A 248 3.04 -17.37 7.80
N LEU A 249 3.26 -17.83 6.57
CA LEU A 249 3.72 -19.19 6.32
C LEU A 249 4.94 -19.51 7.19
N TYR A 250 5.82 -18.54 7.48
CA TYR A 250 6.93 -18.71 8.40
C TYR A 250 6.46 -19.05 9.82
N THR A 251 5.49 -18.32 10.38
CA THR A 251 4.94 -18.58 11.72
C THR A 251 4.26 -19.95 11.77
N LEU A 252 3.39 -20.25 10.79
CA LEU A 252 2.69 -21.53 10.70
C LEU A 252 3.66 -22.71 10.58
N THR A 253 4.70 -22.58 9.75
CA THR A 253 5.69 -23.65 9.59
C THR A 253 6.60 -23.76 10.81
N ARG A 254 6.90 -22.66 11.51
CA ARG A 254 7.68 -22.68 12.75
C ARG A 254 6.97 -23.44 13.88
N GLU A 255 5.65 -23.41 13.94
CA GLU A 255 4.87 -24.18 14.92
C GLU A 255 4.85 -25.68 14.61
N VAL A 256 4.94 -26.04 13.33
CA VAL A 256 4.88 -27.43 12.86
C VAL A 256 6.25 -28.13 12.87
N PHE A 257 7.32 -27.42 12.53
CA PHE A 257 8.66 -28.00 12.39
C PHE A 257 9.55 -27.73 13.59
N THR A 258 10.16 -28.79 14.14
CA THR A 258 11.12 -28.69 15.25
C THR A 258 12.46 -28.07 14.84
N GLN A 259 12.88 -28.25 13.58
CA GLN A 259 14.11 -27.67 13.05
C GLN A 259 13.90 -26.20 12.65
N LYS A 260 14.63 -25.28 13.28
CA LYS A 260 14.52 -23.83 13.04
C LYS A 260 14.84 -23.40 11.60
N SER A 261 15.61 -24.18 10.85
CA SER A 261 15.98 -23.88 9.46
C SER A 261 14.87 -24.17 8.45
N LEU A 262 14.01 -25.17 8.70
CA LEU A 262 12.97 -25.58 7.74
C LEU A 262 11.93 -24.47 7.45
N PRO A 263 11.39 -23.74 8.45
CA PRO A 263 10.47 -22.62 8.20
C PRO A 263 11.08 -21.54 7.29
N ILE A 264 12.37 -21.24 7.46
CA ILE A 264 13.09 -20.25 6.65
C ILE A 264 13.20 -20.74 5.20
N ILE A 265 13.61 -21.99 5.01
CA ILE A 265 13.77 -22.59 3.67
C ILE A 265 12.42 -22.65 2.96
N ILE A 266 11.37 -23.14 3.61
CA ILE A 266 10.03 -23.27 3.02
C ILE A 266 9.47 -21.90 2.65
N THR A 267 9.56 -20.92 3.53
CA THR A 267 9.08 -19.56 3.26
C THR A 267 9.90 -18.90 2.13
N GLY A 268 11.21 -19.10 2.11
CA GLY A 268 12.09 -18.61 1.05
C GLY A 268 11.73 -19.21 -0.31
N LEU A 269 11.55 -20.54 -0.39
CA LEU A 269 11.11 -21.22 -1.61
C LEU A 269 9.73 -20.77 -2.07
N TYR A 270 8.80 -20.55 -1.13
CA TYR A 270 7.46 -20.06 -1.43
C TYR A 270 7.48 -18.64 -2.00
N LEU A 271 8.28 -17.74 -1.43
CA LEU A 271 8.51 -16.40 -1.97
C LEU A 271 9.13 -16.44 -3.37
N LEU A 272 10.18 -17.25 -3.56
CA LEU A 272 10.85 -17.42 -4.86
C LEU A 272 9.88 -17.98 -5.91
N PHE A 273 9.00 -18.90 -5.53
CA PHE A 273 7.93 -19.39 -6.40
C PHE A 273 6.98 -18.26 -6.81
N GLY A 274 6.53 -17.43 -5.86
CA GLY A 274 5.68 -16.26 -6.15
C GLY A 274 6.34 -15.27 -7.12
N ILE A 275 7.62 -14.95 -6.90
CA ILE A 275 8.41 -14.10 -7.80
C ILE A 275 8.53 -14.74 -9.18
N GLY A 276 8.96 -16.00 -9.26
CA GLY A 276 9.15 -16.73 -10.51
C GLY A 276 7.85 -16.84 -11.33
N LEU A 277 6.74 -17.17 -10.67
CA LEU A 277 5.41 -17.20 -11.27
C LEU A 277 5.06 -15.84 -11.89
N MET A 278 5.23 -14.75 -11.14
CA MET A 278 4.88 -13.42 -11.62
C MET A 278 5.79 -12.92 -12.74
N LEU A 279 7.10 -13.18 -12.69
CA LEU A 279 8.01 -12.88 -13.78
C LEU A 279 7.66 -13.66 -15.05
N ALA A 280 7.29 -14.95 -14.92
CA ALA A 280 6.87 -15.77 -16.05
C ALA A 280 5.56 -15.24 -16.68
N LYS A 281 4.60 -14.81 -15.85
CA LYS A 281 3.32 -14.25 -16.30
C LYS A 281 3.45 -12.84 -16.86
N ALA A 282 4.36 -12.01 -16.34
CA ALA A 282 4.62 -10.65 -16.83
C ALA A 282 5.06 -10.62 -18.31
N LYS A 283 5.61 -11.71 -18.84
CA LYS A 283 5.91 -11.85 -20.28
C LYS A 283 4.66 -11.95 -21.15
N LYS A 284 3.55 -12.49 -20.62
CA LYS A 284 2.30 -12.80 -21.35
C LYS A 284 1.16 -11.83 -21.04
N MET A 285 1.29 -11.00 -20.03
CA MET A 285 0.27 -10.05 -19.58
C MET A 285 0.61 -8.64 -20.04
N SER A 286 -0.40 -7.76 -20.10
CA SER A 286 -0.10 -6.34 -20.25
C SER A 286 0.67 -5.83 -19.03
N GLU A 287 1.51 -4.82 -19.22
CA GLU A 287 2.37 -4.26 -18.17
C GLU A 287 1.57 -3.88 -16.91
N LYS A 288 0.43 -3.21 -17.12
CA LYS A 288 -0.49 -2.79 -16.05
C LYS A 288 -1.06 -3.99 -15.30
N GLU A 289 -1.54 -5.01 -16.01
CA GLU A 289 -2.08 -6.22 -15.40
C GLU A 289 -1.01 -6.95 -14.60
N ALA A 290 0.21 -7.10 -15.14
CA ALA A 290 1.32 -7.75 -14.45
C ALA A 290 1.66 -7.04 -13.13
N MET A 291 1.72 -5.71 -13.13
CA MET A 291 1.98 -4.91 -11.93
C MET A 291 0.83 -4.95 -10.92
N LEU A 292 -0.43 -4.94 -11.37
CA LEU A 292 -1.58 -5.07 -10.46
C LEU A 292 -1.66 -6.46 -9.83
N TRP A 293 -1.34 -7.50 -10.59
CA TRP A 293 -1.28 -8.87 -10.07
C TRP A 293 -0.12 -9.09 -9.10
N SER A 294 1.04 -8.45 -9.31
CA SER A 294 2.13 -8.53 -8.33
C SER A 294 1.77 -7.87 -7.01
N LEU A 295 0.98 -6.79 -7.02
CA LEU A 295 0.40 -6.21 -5.79
C LEU A 295 -0.56 -7.19 -5.12
N ALA A 296 -1.56 -7.70 -5.85
CA ALA A 296 -2.58 -8.58 -5.28
C ALA A 296 -2.01 -9.89 -4.71
N LEU A 297 -0.90 -10.40 -5.27
CA LEU A 297 -0.24 -11.61 -4.78
C LEU A 297 0.80 -11.35 -3.68
N THR A 298 1.13 -10.10 -3.39
CA THR A 298 2.06 -9.76 -2.30
C THR A 298 1.54 -10.26 -0.95
N PRO A 299 0.26 -10.04 -0.57
CA PRO A 299 -0.29 -10.62 0.65
C PRO A 299 -0.30 -12.16 0.71
N VAL A 300 -0.15 -12.84 -0.43
CA VAL A 300 -0.14 -14.31 -0.52
C VAL A 300 1.27 -14.84 -0.34
N PHE A 301 2.27 -14.33 -1.07
CA PHE A 301 3.63 -14.91 -1.08
C PHE A 301 4.67 -14.13 -0.24
N SER A 302 4.35 -12.93 0.26
CA SER A 302 5.30 -12.20 1.11
C SER A 302 5.54 -12.95 2.43
N PRO A 303 6.78 -12.99 2.92
CA PRO A 303 7.13 -13.71 4.15
C PRO A 303 6.55 -13.07 5.41
N VAL A 304 6.12 -11.81 5.34
CA VAL A 304 5.52 -11.04 6.46
C VAL A 304 4.38 -10.19 5.90
N VAL A 305 3.14 -10.43 6.36
CA VAL A 305 1.92 -9.73 5.93
C VAL A 305 0.92 -9.72 7.09
N TRP A 306 0.43 -8.55 7.45
CA TRP A 306 -0.67 -8.42 8.41
C TRP A 306 -2.01 -8.20 7.73
N SER A 307 -3.11 -8.36 8.45
CA SER A 307 -4.45 -8.21 7.87
C SER A 307 -4.68 -6.85 7.22
N TRP A 308 -4.08 -5.78 7.74
CA TRP A 308 -4.15 -4.44 7.15
C TRP A 308 -3.34 -4.28 5.85
N ASP A 309 -2.45 -5.20 5.50
CA ASP A 309 -1.72 -5.16 4.24
C ASP A 309 -2.54 -5.73 3.07
N PHE A 310 -3.72 -6.31 3.33
CA PHE A 310 -4.65 -6.79 2.30
C PHE A 310 -5.16 -5.66 1.39
N VAL A 311 -4.92 -4.39 1.74
CA VAL A 311 -5.15 -3.22 0.88
C VAL A 311 -4.42 -3.33 -0.47
N PHE A 312 -3.34 -4.11 -0.56
CA PHE A 312 -2.60 -4.36 -1.81
C PHE A 312 -3.42 -5.11 -2.87
N MET A 313 -4.53 -5.73 -2.48
CA MET A 313 -5.44 -6.41 -3.41
C MET A 313 -6.42 -5.44 -4.08
N TYR A 314 -6.69 -4.29 -3.46
CA TYR A 314 -7.70 -3.35 -3.94
C TYR A 314 -7.44 -2.82 -5.35
N PRO A 315 -6.21 -2.46 -5.76
CA PRO A 315 -5.95 -1.99 -7.11
C PRO A 315 -6.47 -2.95 -8.18
N LEU A 316 -6.23 -4.27 -8.03
CA LEU A 316 -6.70 -5.26 -8.99
C LEU A 316 -8.21 -5.52 -8.86
N THR A 317 -8.74 -5.58 -7.63
CA THR A 317 -10.19 -5.71 -7.37
C THR A 317 -10.98 -4.60 -8.04
N VAL A 318 -10.59 -3.34 -7.82
CA VAL A 318 -11.27 -2.17 -8.40
C VAL A 318 -11.10 -2.16 -9.91
N TYR A 319 -9.90 -2.45 -10.42
CA TYR A 319 -9.65 -2.52 -11.85
C TYR A 319 -10.57 -3.52 -12.56
N LEU A 320 -10.78 -4.71 -12.01
CA LEU A 320 -11.67 -5.72 -12.58
C LEU A 320 -13.16 -5.38 -12.38
N ALA A 321 -13.53 -4.85 -11.21
CA ALA A 321 -14.91 -4.44 -10.93
C ALA A 321 -15.39 -3.31 -11.84
N TYR A 322 -14.46 -2.46 -12.30
CA TYR A 322 -14.74 -1.32 -13.15
C TYR A 322 -14.68 -1.67 -14.65
N ASP A 323 -14.32 -2.91 -15.03
CA ASP A 323 -14.32 -3.30 -16.43
C ASP A 323 -15.74 -3.56 -16.95
N HIS A 324 -16.34 -2.53 -17.56
CA HIS A 324 -17.70 -2.60 -18.12
C HIS A 324 -17.85 -3.58 -19.29
N LYS A 325 -16.76 -4.01 -19.93
CA LYS A 325 -16.83 -4.90 -21.09
C LYS A 325 -17.23 -6.34 -20.73
N PHE A 326 -17.09 -6.74 -19.47
CA PHE A 326 -17.26 -8.13 -19.04
C PHE A 326 -18.12 -8.23 -17.79
N ARG A 327 -19.45 -8.17 -17.95
CA ARG A 327 -20.43 -8.21 -16.85
C ARG A 327 -20.22 -9.39 -15.89
N VAL A 328 -19.96 -10.59 -16.42
CA VAL A 328 -19.73 -11.79 -15.60
C VAL A 328 -18.50 -11.63 -14.70
N SER A 329 -17.37 -11.17 -15.26
CA SER A 329 -16.15 -10.89 -14.50
C SER A 329 -16.39 -9.87 -13.39
N LYS A 330 -17.08 -8.77 -13.72
CA LYS A 330 -17.48 -7.74 -12.75
C LYS A 330 -18.35 -8.31 -11.61
N ASN A 331 -19.34 -9.14 -11.94
CA ASN A 331 -20.24 -9.73 -10.95
C ASN A 331 -19.51 -10.69 -10.02
N ILE A 332 -18.63 -11.56 -10.56
CA ILE A 332 -17.81 -12.48 -9.76
C ILE A 332 -16.98 -11.70 -8.74
N ILE A 333 -16.28 -10.64 -9.16
CA ILE A 333 -15.44 -9.87 -8.24
C ILE A 333 -16.26 -9.08 -7.22
N SER A 334 -17.38 -8.47 -7.65
CA SER A 334 -18.21 -7.66 -6.76
C SER A 334 -18.89 -8.53 -5.69
N ILE A 335 -19.52 -9.63 -6.11
CA ILE A 335 -20.20 -10.57 -5.20
C ILE A 335 -19.17 -11.26 -4.31
N GLY A 336 -18.08 -11.77 -4.89
CA GLY A 336 -17.03 -12.45 -4.12
C GLY A 336 -16.39 -11.54 -3.07
N PHE A 337 -16.13 -10.27 -3.40
CA PHE A 337 -15.60 -9.30 -2.45
C PHE A 337 -16.58 -9.03 -1.29
N VAL A 338 -17.88 -8.88 -1.58
CA VAL A 338 -18.92 -8.70 -0.56
C VAL A 338 -19.07 -9.94 0.33
N ILE A 339 -19.01 -11.15 -0.24
CA ILE A 339 -19.02 -12.39 0.55
C ILE A 339 -17.81 -12.42 1.50
N CYS A 340 -16.62 -12.12 0.99
CA CYS A 340 -15.41 -12.08 1.81
C CYS A 340 -15.51 -11.03 2.94
N LEU A 341 -16.07 -9.86 2.64
CA LEU A 341 -16.37 -8.81 3.63
C LEU A 341 -17.28 -9.32 4.75
N VAL A 342 -18.42 -9.91 4.41
CA VAL A 342 -19.41 -10.42 5.38
C VAL A 342 -18.80 -11.53 6.24
N LEU A 343 -18.07 -12.47 5.64
CA LEU A 343 -17.40 -13.55 6.36
C LEU A 343 -16.33 -13.02 7.33
N TYR A 344 -15.54 -12.03 6.91
CA TYR A 344 -14.56 -11.39 7.78
C TYR A 344 -15.27 -10.70 8.96
N ILE A 345 -16.28 -9.87 8.71
CA ILE A 345 -17.02 -9.18 9.79
C ILE A 345 -17.61 -10.19 10.77
N THR A 346 -18.22 -11.27 10.28
CA THR A 346 -18.81 -12.33 11.12
C THR A 346 -17.74 -13.01 11.99
N MET A 347 -16.56 -13.28 11.43
CA MET A 347 -15.42 -13.84 12.16
C MET A 347 -15.00 -12.91 13.32
N VAL A 348 -14.82 -11.61 13.04
CA VAL A 348 -14.45 -10.63 14.08
C VAL A 348 -15.53 -10.51 15.16
N GLN A 349 -16.81 -10.50 14.78
CA GLN A 349 -17.93 -10.45 15.72
C GLN A 349 -18.00 -11.68 16.64
N ARG A 350 -17.46 -12.82 16.22
CA ARG A 350 -17.35 -14.04 17.03
C ARG A 350 -16.10 -14.07 17.93
N GLY A 351 -15.35 -12.99 17.99
CA GLY A 351 -14.15 -12.88 18.85
C GLY A 351 -12.85 -13.34 18.20
N TYR A 352 -12.86 -13.68 16.91
CA TYR A 352 -11.64 -14.02 16.16
C TYR A 352 -11.01 -12.76 15.56
N TYR A 353 -10.38 -11.95 16.39
CA TYR A 353 -9.79 -10.65 16.00
C TYR A 353 -8.28 -10.69 15.75
N TYR A 354 -7.60 -11.80 16.04
CA TYR A 354 -6.18 -11.98 15.76
C TYR A 354 -5.93 -12.19 14.26
N ASP A 355 -4.79 -11.70 13.77
CA ASP A 355 -4.44 -11.72 12.35
C ASP A 355 -4.38 -13.14 11.76
N GLU A 356 -4.03 -14.14 12.57
CA GLU A 356 -3.92 -15.55 12.17
C GLU A 356 -5.23 -16.11 11.62
N TYR A 357 -6.36 -15.67 12.17
CA TYR A 357 -7.69 -16.07 11.69
C TYR A 357 -8.04 -15.43 10.35
N SER A 358 -7.36 -14.35 9.95
CA SER A 358 -7.66 -13.62 8.71
C SER A 358 -6.84 -14.09 7.50
N MET A 359 -5.94 -15.07 7.66
CA MET A 359 -5.02 -15.51 6.60
C MET A 359 -5.69 -16.17 5.40
N TRP A 360 -6.94 -16.62 5.53
CA TRP A 360 -7.73 -17.14 4.41
C TRP A 360 -8.16 -16.05 3.42
N VAL A 361 -8.26 -14.79 3.87
CA VAL A 361 -8.80 -13.66 3.10
C VAL A 361 -8.02 -13.42 1.80
N PRO A 362 -6.68 -13.25 1.81
CA PRO A 362 -5.94 -13.03 0.58
C PRO A 362 -6.00 -14.23 -0.38
N ILE A 363 -6.09 -15.46 0.15
CA ILE A 363 -6.24 -16.67 -0.67
C ILE A 363 -7.59 -16.65 -1.39
N VAL A 364 -8.69 -16.45 -0.66
CA VAL A 364 -10.05 -16.43 -1.22
C VAL A 364 -10.22 -15.28 -2.20
N LEU A 365 -9.75 -14.08 -1.87
CA LEU A 365 -9.79 -12.94 -2.78
C LEU A 365 -8.96 -13.19 -4.04
N CYS A 366 -7.78 -13.81 -3.96
CA CYS A 366 -6.99 -14.17 -5.14
C CYS A 366 -7.71 -15.20 -6.03
N LEU A 367 -8.42 -16.17 -5.44
CA LEU A 367 -9.23 -17.12 -6.21
C LEU A 367 -10.37 -16.40 -6.95
N ILE A 368 -11.08 -15.49 -6.27
CA ILE A 368 -12.14 -14.67 -6.88
C ILE A 368 -11.56 -13.82 -8.03
N LEU A 369 -10.42 -13.16 -7.81
CA LEU A 369 -9.71 -12.37 -8.82
C LEU A 369 -9.31 -13.24 -10.03
N LEU A 370 -8.84 -14.46 -9.79
CA LEU A 370 -8.43 -15.39 -10.84
C LEU A 370 -9.63 -15.86 -11.67
N LEU A 371 -10.74 -16.23 -11.01
CA LEU A 371 -11.98 -16.62 -11.67
C LEU A 371 -12.53 -15.47 -12.52
N SER A 372 -12.62 -14.28 -11.93
CA SER A 372 -13.04 -13.06 -12.62
C SER A 372 -12.16 -12.78 -13.85
N TYR A 373 -10.84 -12.84 -13.69
CA TYR A 373 -9.89 -12.62 -14.78
C TYR A 373 -9.96 -13.69 -15.88
N ARG A 374 -10.21 -14.96 -15.54
CA ARG A 374 -10.42 -16.02 -16.53
C ARG A 374 -11.68 -15.79 -17.35
N CYS A 375 -12.80 -15.43 -16.71
CA CYS A 375 -14.03 -15.07 -17.42
C CYS A 375 -13.82 -13.87 -18.36
N ARG A 376 -13.03 -12.89 -17.95
CA ARG A 376 -12.64 -11.74 -18.79
C ARG A 376 -11.83 -12.16 -20.03
N LYS A 377 -10.91 -13.11 -19.90
CA LYS A 377 -10.06 -13.57 -21.01
C LYS A 377 -10.73 -14.57 -21.94
N ASN A 378 -11.90 -15.11 -21.60
CA ASN A 378 -12.65 -16.03 -22.45
C ASN A 378 -13.85 -15.32 -23.11
N PRO A 379 -13.75 -14.92 -24.40
CA PRO A 379 -14.81 -14.17 -25.08
C PRO A 379 -16.13 -14.92 -25.18
N ALA A 380 -16.10 -16.26 -25.23
CA ALA A 380 -17.29 -17.10 -25.32
C ALA A 380 -18.15 -17.01 -24.04
N ILE A 381 -17.51 -16.86 -22.88
CA ILE A 381 -18.19 -16.67 -21.59
C ILE A 381 -18.58 -15.20 -21.39
N GLY A 382 -17.74 -14.28 -21.86
CA GLY A 382 -17.90 -12.85 -21.62
C GLY A 382 -19.02 -12.15 -22.41
N LYS A 383 -19.39 -12.67 -23.60
CA LYS A 383 -20.39 -12.04 -24.49
C LYS A 383 -21.78 -12.67 -24.44
N ALA A 384 -21.95 -13.86 -23.85
CA ALA A 384 -23.21 -14.62 -23.88
C ALA A 384 -24.38 -14.00 -23.07
N THR A 385 -24.23 -12.78 -22.55
CA THR A 385 -25.24 -12.08 -21.73
C THR A 385 -25.38 -10.59 -22.11
N ALA A 386 -24.95 -10.22 -23.33
CA ALA A 386 -25.10 -8.85 -23.84
C ALA A 386 -26.56 -8.54 -24.17
#